data_AF-A0A2V6FBT4-F1
#
_entry.id   AF-A0A2V6FBT4-F1
#
_cell.length_a   1.000
_cell.length_b   1.000
_cell.length_c   1.000
_cell.angle_alpha   90.00
_cell.angle_beta   90.00
_cell.angle_gamma   90.00
#
_symmetry.space_group_name_H-M   'P 1'
#
loop_
_entity.id
_entity.type
_entity.pdbx_description
1 polymer ?
#
loop_
_entity_poly.entity_id
_entity_poly.type
_entity_poly.pdbx_seq_one_letter_code
_entity_poly.pdbx_strand_id
1 'polypeptide(L)'
;MPCCDSMNSPSPRFYSDIFNRVSSADRFLTVDSSVMNLTTSNDGSLARPQSLDADGGFRKYFPAETNTITKLSLKWFGTTIEDYPYPYVIGKLCWEFPAMVPSDWEANNAHGPNNPTTVADWKTALDAAVLKQGVFTFIFHPHGWIRPEQLVEFIDYADGKYGGKVKFLNFRDAQDRLDRNLLASRPLRADNGQDNGVRLVDLNHDGYLDVISANQQFSQTRVWNPKQSKWITTGFPVPLVTQDPQGNRQESGVKFGIVHPNGHISALIRDQAVAKAWSFDGAEWIEDGPLLNGLVVDGKPVLTATGDPVRGKRDRGVRLRDLDHDGRCELIVGNESQNAAFSWSEEEESWKPLSYALPPNTSIVDAQGRDNGLRFVDINDDGYDDLIFSVYRHAKNLAWLGTRLELQSHQRPA
;
A
#
# COMPACT_ATOMS: atom_id res chain seq x y z
N MET A 1 1.10 6.43 -15.20
CA MET A 1 2.07 5.68 -16.04
C MET A 1 1.58 5.59 -17.49
N PRO A 2 2.43 5.51 -18.53
CA PRO A 2 1.92 5.26 -19.88
C PRO A 2 1.42 3.81 -19.98
N CYS A 3 0.16 3.63 -20.39
CA CYS A 3 -0.47 2.34 -20.65
C CYS A 3 -0.56 1.43 -19.41
N CYS A 4 -1.73 1.40 -18.76
CA CYS A 4 -1.99 0.64 -17.53
C CYS A 4 -3.04 -0.47 -17.67
N ASP A 5 -3.71 -0.56 -18.81
CA ASP A 5 -4.85 -1.46 -19.08
C ASP A 5 -4.50 -2.59 -20.05
N SER A 6 -3.26 -2.63 -20.56
CA SER A 6 -2.83 -3.64 -21.55
C SER A 6 -1.40 -4.15 -21.40
N MET A 7 -0.61 -3.56 -20.50
CA MET A 7 0.77 -3.98 -20.25
C MET A 7 1.21 -3.67 -18.83
N ASN A 8 2.08 -4.52 -18.28
CA ASN A 8 2.79 -4.24 -17.03
C ASN A 8 3.89 -3.20 -17.29
N SER A 9 3.51 -1.93 -17.37
CA SER A 9 4.42 -0.80 -17.52
C SER A 9 5.19 -0.40 -16.23
N PRO A 10 4.67 -0.59 -14.99
CA PRO A 10 5.44 -0.25 -13.81
C PRO A 10 6.48 -1.32 -13.45
N SER A 11 7.57 -0.86 -12.83
CA SER A 11 8.56 -1.71 -12.19
C SER A 11 8.70 -1.35 -10.71
N PRO A 12 9.16 -2.26 -9.83
CA PRO A 12 9.41 -1.93 -8.43
C PRO A 12 10.33 -0.72 -8.22
N ARG A 13 11.25 -0.47 -9.18
CA ARG A 13 12.14 0.70 -9.17
C ARG A 13 11.49 1.98 -9.66
N PHE A 14 10.49 1.90 -10.53
CA PHE A 14 9.72 3.09 -10.89
C PHE A 14 9.13 3.74 -9.63
N TYR A 15 8.49 2.94 -8.78
CA TYR A 15 7.88 3.43 -7.54
C TYR A 15 8.91 3.93 -6.52
N SER A 16 10.02 3.22 -6.31
CA SER A 16 11.04 3.64 -5.34
C SER A 16 11.88 4.82 -5.81
N ASP A 17 12.22 4.86 -7.10
CA ASP A 17 13.28 5.73 -7.60
C ASP A 17 12.72 6.96 -8.32
N ILE A 18 11.51 6.92 -8.89
CA ILE A 18 11.01 7.99 -9.77
C ILE A 18 9.67 8.55 -9.27
N PHE A 19 8.70 7.68 -9.00
CA PHE A 19 7.29 8.05 -8.80
C PHE A 19 7.08 9.15 -7.76
N ASN A 20 7.85 9.10 -6.67
CA ASN A 20 7.72 10.04 -5.57
C ASN A 20 8.54 11.32 -5.70
N ARG A 21 9.37 11.47 -6.75
CA ARG A 21 10.26 12.62 -6.91
C ARG A 21 9.51 13.90 -7.23
N VAL A 22 10.08 14.99 -6.73
CA VAL A 22 9.80 16.34 -7.21
C VAL A 22 10.69 16.60 -8.42
N SER A 23 10.11 17.08 -9.51
CA SER A 23 10.83 17.45 -10.73
C SER A 23 11.69 18.71 -10.50
N SER A 24 12.62 18.99 -11.40
CA SER A 24 13.45 20.20 -11.35
C SER A 24 12.67 21.52 -11.52
N ALA A 25 11.39 21.43 -11.89
CA ALA A 25 10.46 22.56 -11.97
C ALA A 25 9.47 22.57 -10.80
N ASP A 26 9.82 21.93 -9.68
CA ASP A 26 9.06 21.85 -8.43
C ASP A 26 7.64 21.25 -8.58
N ARG A 27 7.45 20.39 -9.59
CA ARG A 27 6.20 19.64 -9.79
C ARG A 27 6.31 18.23 -9.26
N PHE A 28 5.22 17.72 -8.72
CA PHE A 28 5.12 16.37 -8.15
C PHE A 28 3.72 15.77 -8.42
N LEU A 29 3.62 14.44 -8.35
CA LEU A 29 2.37 13.70 -8.48
C LEU A 29 1.70 13.52 -7.12
N THR A 30 0.38 13.71 -7.08
CA THR A 30 -0.45 13.51 -5.88
C THR A 30 -1.49 12.40 -6.04
N VAL A 31 -1.85 12.07 -7.28
CA VAL A 31 -2.81 11.01 -7.65
C VAL A 31 -2.28 10.23 -8.86
N ASP A 32 -2.46 8.92 -8.83
CA ASP A 32 -2.24 7.94 -9.90
C ASP A 32 -3.48 7.02 -10.02
N SER A 33 -3.60 6.35 -11.16
CA SER A 33 -4.65 5.38 -11.44
C SER A 33 -4.12 4.32 -12.40
N SER A 34 -3.00 3.70 -12.03
CA SER A 34 -2.26 2.77 -12.89
C SER A 34 -2.41 1.31 -12.51
N VAL A 35 -3.16 1.01 -11.45
CA VAL A 35 -3.46 -0.34 -10.99
C VAL A 35 -4.92 -0.68 -11.26
N MET A 36 -5.15 -1.83 -11.90
CA MET A 36 -6.50 -2.28 -12.26
C MET A 36 -7.17 -2.98 -11.06
N ASN A 37 -8.43 -2.68 -10.76
CA ASN A 37 -9.24 -3.38 -9.76
C ASN A 37 -10.27 -4.27 -10.45
N LEU A 38 -10.26 -5.56 -10.08
CA LEU A 38 -11.26 -6.53 -10.50
C LEU A 38 -12.23 -6.79 -9.38
N THR A 39 -13.53 -6.70 -9.64
CA THR A 39 -14.51 -7.35 -8.78
C THR A 39 -14.63 -8.82 -9.16
N THR A 40 -14.43 -9.68 -8.18
CA THR A 40 -14.41 -11.13 -8.31
C THR A 40 -15.65 -11.75 -7.66
N SER A 41 -15.89 -13.03 -7.95
CA SER A 41 -16.92 -13.81 -7.27
C SER A 41 -16.59 -14.17 -5.82
N ASN A 42 -15.34 -13.92 -5.38
CA ASN A 42 -14.87 -14.21 -4.03
C ASN A 42 -15.09 -13.04 -3.06
N ASP A 43 -15.59 -11.91 -3.55
CA ASP A 43 -15.88 -10.73 -2.74
C ASP A 43 -16.99 -11.01 -1.71
N GLY A 44 -16.60 -11.38 -0.49
CA GLY A 44 -17.52 -11.67 0.60
C GLY A 44 -18.37 -10.47 1.05
N SER A 45 -18.01 -9.24 0.65
CA SER A 45 -18.80 -8.04 0.95
C SER A 45 -20.01 -7.86 0.04
N LEU A 46 -20.05 -8.56 -1.10
CA LEU A 46 -21.15 -8.53 -2.05
C LEU A 46 -22.01 -9.78 -1.87
N ALA A 47 -23.31 -9.59 -1.58
CA ALA A 47 -24.27 -10.68 -1.68
C ALA A 47 -24.31 -11.13 -3.15
N ARG A 48 -23.66 -12.25 -3.48
CA ARG A 48 -23.44 -12.78 -4.85
C ARG A 48 -24.45 -12.18 -5.83
N PRO A 49 -24.08 -11.07 -6.50
CA PRO A 49 -25.00 -10.44 -7.43
C PRO A 49 -25.33 -11.49 -8.48
N GLN A 50 -26.60 -11.64 -8.85
CA GLN A 50 -26.98 -12.45 -10.01
C GLN A 50 -26.26 -12.00 -11.30
N SER A 51 -25.61 -10.82 -11.27
CA SER A 51 -24.88 -10.16 -12.36
C SER A 51 -23.36 -10.30 -12.35
N LEU A 52 -22.71 -10.80 -11.28
CA LEU A 52 -21.31 -11.22 -11.40
C LEU A 52 -21.33 -12.62 -11.99
N ASP A 53 -20.88 -12.76 -13.24
CA ASP A 53 -20.90 -14.03 -13.98
C ASP A 53 -20.36 -15.18 -13.12
N ALA A 54 -21.02 -16.35 -13.22
CA ALA A 54 -20.63 -17.56 -12.52
C ALA A 54 -19.20 -18.03 -12.84
N ASP A 55 -18.59 -17.47 -13.89
CA ASP A 55 -17.27 -17.82 -14.44
C ASP A 55 -16.12 -16.94 -13.89
N GLY A 56 -16.24 -16.40 -12.68
CA GLY A 56 -15.14 -15.71 -11.99
C GLY A 56 -15.16 -14.17 -12.08
N GLY A 57 -16.33 -13.55 -12.25
CA GLY A 57 -16.47 -12.10 -12.27
C GLY A 57 -15.76 -11.44 -13.46
N PHE A 58 -15.02 -10.36 -13.22
CA PHE A 58 -14.34 -9.62 -14.29
C PHE A 58 -13.01 -10.23 -14.77
N ARG A 59 -12.58 -11.36 -14.20
CA ARG A 59 -11.35 -12.06 -14.61
C ARG A 59 -11.38 -12.50 -16.08
N LYS A 60 -12.56 -12.67 -16.68
CA LYS A 60 -12.77 -12.95 -18.11
C LYS A 60 -12.09 -11.93 -19.05
N TYR A 61 -11.85 -10.71 -18.57
CA TYR A 61 -11.16 -9.67 -19.34
C TYR A 61 -9.64 -9.88 -19.42
N PHE A 62 -9.08 -10.82 -18.65
CA PHE A 62 -7.65 -11.17 -18.66
C PHE A 62 -7.42 -12.57 -19.24
N PRO A 63 -7.68 -12.76 -20.55
CA PRO A 63 -7.67 -14.07 -21.16
C PRO A 63 -6.25 -14.66 -21.20
N ALA A 64 -6.16 -15.96 -20.92
CA ALA A 64 -4.90 -16.70 -21.04
C ALA A 64 -4.55 -16.97 -22.51
N GLU A 65 -5.55 -17.18 -23.35
CA GLU A 65 -5.42 -17.56 -24.76
C GLU A 65 -5.86 -16.43 -25.69
N THR A 66 -5.39 -16.49 -26.94
CA THR A 66 -5.77 -15.55 -27.99
C THR A 66 -6.67 -16.24 -29.01
N ASN A 67 -7.48 -15.45 -29.74
CA ASN A 67 -8.34 -15.94 -30.80
C ASN A 67 -8.49 -14.87 -31.90
N THR A 68 -9.44 -15.04 -32.82
CA THR A 68 -9.67 -14.10 -33.93
C THR A 68 -10.09 -12.69 -33.48
N ILE A 69 -10.71 -12.58 -32.31
CA ILE A 69 -11.12 -11.33 -31.68
C ILE A 69 -10.09 -10.89 -30.64
N THR A 70 -9.73 -11.78 -29.72
CA THR A 70 -8.77 -11.55 -28.63
C THR A 70 -7.34 -11.64 -29.14
N LYS A 71 -6.73 -10.48 -29.39
CA LYS A 71 -5.41 -10.38 -30.01
C LYS A 71 -4.26 -10.41 -29.00
N LEU A 72 -4.51 -10.00 -27.76
CA LEU A 72 -3.51 -9.99 -26.70
C LEU A 72 -3.94 -10.89 -25.53
N SER A 73 -3.04 -11.78 -25.11
CA SER A 73 -3.17 -12.51 -23.85
C SER A 73 -2.75 -11.61 -22.70
N LEU A 74 -3.54 -11.62 -21.62
CA LEU A 74 -3.23 -10.93 -20.37
C LEU A 74 -2.97 -11.94 -19.23
N LYS A 75 -2.60 -13.18 -19.56
CA LYS A 75 -2.28 -14.24 -18.58
C LYS A 75 -1.36 -13.78 -17.45
N TRP A 76 -0.37 -12.95 -17.78
CA TRP A 76 0.68 -12.47 -16.88
C TRP A 76 0.51 -10.99 -16.50
N PHE A 77 -0.66 -10.42 -16.76
CA PHE A 77 -0.96 -9.07 -16.32
C PHE A 77 -1.04 -9.05 -14.79
N GLY A 78 -0.17 -8.27 -14.15
CA GLY A 78 0.06 -8.30 -12.70
C GLY A 78 -0.08 -6.95 -12.02
N THR A 79 -0.41 -5.90 -12.77
CA THR A 79 -0.65 -4.55 -12.22
C THR A 79 -2.11 -4.45 -11.76
N THR A 80 -2.49 -5.32 -10.83
CA THR A 80 -3.90 -5.59 -10.49
C THR A 80 -4.09 -5.78 -9.00
N ILE A 81 -5.27 -5.41 -8.52
CA ILE A 81 -5.81 -5.78 -7.21
C ILE A 81 -7.21 -6.34 -7.40
N GLU A 82 -7.71 -7.03 -6.38
CA GLU A 82 -9.03 -7.64 -6.40
C GLU A 82 -9.88 -7.07 -5.26
N ASP A 83 -11.16 -6.83 -5.55
CA ASP A 83 -12.21 -6.52 -4.58
C ASP A 83 -11.95 -5.29 -3.69
N TYR A 84 -11.09 -4.37 -4.12
CA TYR A 84 -10.71 -3.17 -3.37
C TYR A 84 -10.91 -1.89 -4.19
N PRO A 85 -12.17 -1.46 -4.42
CA PRO A 85 -12.48 -0.26 -5.19
C PRO A 85 -12.30 1.01 -4.34
N TYR A 86 -11.24 1.09 -3.52
CA TYR A 86 -10.98 2.24 -2.65
C TYR A 86 -9.61 2.84 -2.95
N PRO A 87 -9.45 4.17 -2.83
CA PRO A 87 -8.13 4.78 -2.95
C PRO A 87 -7.18 4.31 -1.84
N TYR A 88 -5.93 4.07 -2.18
CA TYR A 88 -4.87 3.71 -1.23
C TYR A 88 -3.59 4.51 -1.50
N VAL A 89 -2.64 4.47 -0.58
CA VAL A 89 -1.43 5.29 -0.67
C VAL A 89 -0.24 4.47 -1.17
N ILE A 90 0.38 4.92 -2.25
CA ILE A 90 1.65 4.37 -2.76
C ILE A 90 2.81 5.22 -2.24
N GLY A 91 3.78 4.55 -1.62
CA GLY A 91 5.04 5.16 -1.21
C GLY A 91 4.85 6.35 -0.26
N LYS A 92 3.78 6.37 0.54
CA LYS A 92 3.40 7.43 1.50
C LYS A 92 2.94 8.77 0.91
N LEU A 93 3.12 9.01 -0.40
CA LEU A 93 3.05 10.36 -0.97
C LEU A 93 2.08 10.54 -2.14
N CYS A 94 1.51 9.46 -2.66
CA CYS A 94 0.60 9.51 -3.80
C CYS A 94 -0.63 8.64 -3.53
N TRP A 95 -1.80 9.14 -3.88
CA TRP A 95 -3.01 8.35 -3.91
C TRP A 95 -3.07 7.51 -5.18
N GLU A 96 -3.35 6.22 -5.06
CA GLU A 96 -3.74 5.36 -6.17
C GLU A 96 -5.24 5.19 -6.15
N PHE A 97 -5.89 5.59 -7.24
CA PHE A 97 -7.30 5.35 -7.50
C PHE A 97 -7.38 4.19 -8.49
N PRO A 98 -7.64 2.96 -8.02
CA PRO A 98 -7.53 1.81 -8.90
C PRO A 98 -8.58 1.90 -10.01
N ALA A 99 -8.13 1.67 -11.24
CA ALA A 99 -8.95 1.69 -12.44
C ALA A 99 -9.87 0.48 -12.51
N MET A 100 -11.16 0.68 -12.79
CA MET A 100 -12.10 -0.44 -12.80
C MET A 100 -11.91 -1.31 -14.05
N VAL A 101 -11.88 -2.64 -13.86
CA VAL A 101 -11.98 -3.61 -14.96
C VAL A 101 -13.46 -3.88 -15.28
N PRO A 102 -13.86 -3.89 -16.56
CA PRO A 102 -13.03 -3.61 -17.73
C PRO A 102 -12.84 -2.11 -18.00
N SER A 103 -11.67 -1.73 -18.49
CA SER A 103 -11.49 -0.57 -19.37
C SER A 103 -12.11 -0.84 -20.75
N ASP A 104 -12.29 0.20 -21.57
CA ASP A 104 -12.73 0.00 -22.95
C ASP A 104 -11.70 -0.74 -23.82
N TRP A 105 -10.40 -0.64 -23.49
CA TRP A 105 -9.34 -1.40 -24.16
C TRP A 105 -9.49 -2.90 -23.88
N GLU A 106 -9.62 -3.29 -22.61
CA GLU A 106 -9.76 -4.70 -22.22
C GLU A 106 -11.03 -5.29 -22.82
N ALA A 107 -12.12 -4.51 -22.81
CA ALA A 107 -13.38 -4.90 -23.43
C ALA A 107 -13.26 -5.07 -24.95
N ASN A 108 -12.60 -4.13 -25.63
CA ASN A 108 -12.32 -4.26 -27.07
C ASN A 108 -11.43 -5.48 -27.38
N ASN A 109 -10.44 -5.80 -26.55
CA ASN A 109 -9.64 -7.01 -26.72
C ASN A 109 -10.47 -8.27 -26.46
N ALA A 110 -11.40 -8.26 -25.50
CA ALA A 110 -12.22 -9.43 -25.20
C ALA A 110 -13.27 -9.71 -26.29
N HIS A 111 -13.96 -8.69 -26.78
CA HIS A 111 -15.17 -8.90 -27.58
C HIS A 111 -15.40 -7.84 -28.69
N GLY A 112 -14.36 -7.11 -29.07
CA GLY A 112 -14.36 -6.17 -30.19
C GLY A 112 -14.98 -4.81 -29.88
N PRO A 113 -14.82 -3.84 -30.79
CA PRO A 113 -15.18 -2.44 -30.55
C PRO A 113 -16.69 -2.22 -30.54
N ASN A 114 -17.13 -1.25 -29.75
CA ASN A 114 -18.51 -0.75 -29.68
C ASN A 114 -19.57 -1.81 -29.34
N ASN A 115 -19.15 -2.87 -28.68
CA ASN A 115 -20.00 -3.99 -28.34
C ASN A 115 -20.82 -3.63 -27.07
N PRO A 116 -22.15 -3.85 -27.08
CA PRO A 116 -23.02 -3.48 -25.95
C PRO A 116 -22.66 -4.18 -24.63
N THR A 117 -21.96 -5.31 -24.67
CA THR A 117 -21.47 -6.02 -23.47
C THR A 117 -20.57 -5.13 -22.61
N THR A 118 -19.75 -4.24 -23.18
CA THR A 118 -18.90 -3.31 -22.40
C THR A 118 -19.75 -2.47 -21.46
N VAL A 119 -20.85 -1.90 -21.97
CA VAL A 119 -21.72 -1.00 -21.20
C VAL A 119 -22.50 -1.79 -20.15
N ALA A 120 -22.96 -3.00 -20.48
CA ALA A 120 -23.61 -3.88 -19.51
C ALA A 120 -22.68 -4.22 -18.34
N ASP A 121 -21.42 -4.54 -18.63
CA ASP A 121 -20.42 -4.89 -17.61
C ASP A 121 -19.98 -3.67 -16.79
N TRP A 122 -19.87 -2.49 -17.39
CA TRP A 122 -19.66 -1.24 -16.63
C TRP A 122 -20.80 -0.95 -15.66
N LYS A 123 -22.06 -1.18 -16.05
CA LYS A 123 -23.21 -1.02 -15.15
C LYS A 123 -23.12 -1.99 -13.97
N THR A 124 -22.76 -3.24 -14.20
CA THR A 124 -22.54 -4.24 -13.14
C THR A 124 -21.39 -3.85 -12.21
N ALA A 125 -20.26 -3.41 -12.76
CA ALA A 125 -19.10 -2.98 -11.97
C ALA A 125 -19.41 -1.72 -11.15
N LEU A 126 -20.17 -0.77 -11.71
CA LEU A 126 -20.65 0.40 -10.99
C LEU A 126 -21.59 0.00 -9.84
N ASP A 127 -22.52 -0.93 -10.09
CA ASP A 127 -23.42 -1.42 -9.04
C ASP A 127 -22.64 -2.00 -7.86
N ALA A 128 -21.61 -2.80 -8.13
CA ALA A 128 -20.70 -3.35 -7.12
C ALA A 128 -19.94 -2.24 -6.37
N ALA A 129 -19.38 -1.26 -7.08
CA ALA A 129 -18.69 -0.13 -6.46
C ALA A 129 -19.62 0.68 -5.54
N VAL A 130 -20.88 0.91 -5.95
CA VAL A 130 -21.86 1.63 -5.12
C VAL A 130 -22.24 0.83 -3.88
N LEU A 131 -22.43 -0.48 -3.98
CA LEU A 131 -22.69 -1.34 -2.82
C LEU A 131 -21.56 -1.27 -1.80
N LYS A 132 -20.32 -1.20 -2.28
CA LYS A 132 -19.12 -1.08 -1.47
C LYS A 132 -18.84 0.36 -1.00
N GLN A 133 -19.60 1.35 -1.47
CA GLN A 133 -19.31 2.77 -1.26
C GLN A 133 -17.90 3.17 -1.75
N GLY A 134 -17.42 2.50 -2.80
CA GLY A 134 -16.12 2.70 -3.40
C GLY A 134 -16.13 3.72 -4.55
N VAL A 135 -15.03 3.75 -5.29
CA VAL A 135 -14.83 4.57 -6.49
C VAL A 135 -14.89 3.69 -7.75
N PHE A 136 -15.43 4.25 -8.83
CA PHE A 136 -15.32 3.70 -10.17
C PHE A 136 -14.41 4.63 -10.98
N THR A 137 -13.13 4.29 -11.06
CA THR A 137 -12.16 5.05 -11.86
C THR A 137 -12.26 4.60 -13.31
N PHE A 138 -12.73 5.50 -14.17
CA PHE A 138 -13.18 5.17 -15.52
C PHE A 138 -12.10 5.41 -16.57
N ILE A 139 -11.68 4.35 -17.27
CA ILE A 139 -10.79 4.42 -18.44
C ILE A 139 -11.62 4.30 -19.72
N PHE A 140 -11.48 5.30 -20.60
CA PHE A 140 -12.03 5.24 -21.95
C PHE A 140 -11.12 5.95 -22.95
N HIS A 141 -11.09 5.44 -24.18
CA HIS A 141 -10.41 6.02 -25.31
C HIS A 141 -11.45 6.69 -26.23
N PRO A 142 -11.28 7.98 -26.58
CA PRO A 142 -12.31 8.74 -27.27
C PRO A 142 -12.51 8.35 -28.75
N HIS A 143 -11.91 7.25 -29.21
CA HIS A 143 -11.96 6.83 -30.59
C HIS A 143 -11.91 5.31 -30.76
N GLY A 144 -12.82 4.76 -31.57
CA GLY A 144 -12.75 3.42 -32.15
C GLY A 144 -13.32 2.30 -31.29
N TRP A 145 -13.03 2.27 -29.99
CA TRP A 145 -13.37 1.14 -29.10
C TRP A 145 -14.70 1.30 -28.37
N ILE A 146 -15.06 2.53 -28.00
CA ILE A 146 -16.34 2.87 -27.39
C ILE A 146 -16.93 4.10 -28.09
N ARG A 147 -18.25 4.14 -28.27
CA ARG A 147 -18.94 5.30 -28.86
C ARG A 147 -19.37 6.32 -27.80
N PRO A 148 -19.48 7.61 -28.15
CA PRO A 148 -20.05 8.62 -27.27
C PRO A 148 -21.44 8.26 -26.72
N GLU A 149 -22.30 7.63 -27.52
CA GLU A 149 -23.65 7.25 -27.10
C GLU A 149 -23.62 6.17 -26.00
N GLN A 150 -22.63 5.28 -26.03
CA GLN A 150 -22.43 4.26 -25.00
C GLN A 150 -21.92 4.87 -23.68
N LEU A 151 -21.09 5.92 -23.76
CA LEU A 151 -20.66 6.67 -22.59
C LEU A 151 -21.84 7.41 -21.95
N VAL A 152 -22.69 8.06 -22.77
CA VAL A 152 -23.91 8.72 -22.31
C VAL A 152 -24.87 7.72 -21.68
N GLU A 153 -25.08 6.56 -22.30
CA GLU A 153 -25.93 5.49 -21.74
C GLU A 153 -25.45 5.04 -20.35
N PHE A 154 -24.14 4.92 -20.13
CA PHE A 154 -23.59 4.57 -18.82
C PHE A 154 -23.79 5.69 -17.79
N ILE A 155 -23.59 6.94 -18.18
CA ILE A 155 -23.83 8.12 -17.32
C ILE A 155 -25.31 8.22 -16.94
N ASP A 156 -26.20 8.09 -17.91
CA ASP A 156 -27.66 8.13 -17.71
C ASP A 156 -28.13 7.00 -16.78
N TYR A 157 -27.51 5.82 -16.89
CA TYR A 157 -27.76 4.72 -15.95
C TYR A 157 -27.32 5.09 -14.52
N ALA A 158 -26.11 5.64 -14.36
CA ALA A 158 -25.58 6.02 -13.06
C ALA A 158 -26.46 7.10 -12.40
N ASP A 159 -26.83 8.15 -13.13
CA ASP A 159 -27.71 9.22 -12.64
C ASP A 159 -29.13 8.74 -12.39
N GLY A 160 -29.73 8.02 -13.35
CA GLY A 160 -31.10 7.52 -13.23
C GLY A 160 -31.30 6.52 -12.09
N LYS A 161 -30.32 5.64 -11.83
CA LYS A 161 -30.42 4.61 -10.78
C LYS A 161 -29.98 5.12 -9.41
N TYR A 162 -28.89 5.88 -9.35
CA TYR A 162 -28.25 6.27 -8.08
C TYR A 162 -28.40 7.75 -7.75
N GLY A 163 -28.57 8.61 -8.74
CA GLY A 163 -28.77 10.05 -8.60
C GLY A 163 -27.75 10.67 -7.65
N GLY A 164 -28.24 11.39 -6.64
CA GLY A 164 -27.40 12.08 -5.64
C GLY A 164 -26.49 11.18 -4.79
N LYS A 165 -26.58 9.85 -4.89
CA LYS A 165 -25.67 8.91 -4.20
C LYS A 165 -24.31 8.82 -4.89
N VAL A 166 -24.22 9.13 -6.18
CA VAL A 166 -22.95 9.14 -6.93
C VAL A 166 -22.51 10.57 -7.27
N LYS A 167 -21.21 10.74 -7.55
CA LYS A 167 -20.64 12.01 -8.00
C LYS A 167 -19.63 11.75 -9.11
N PHE A 168 -19.71 12.54 -10.17
CA PHE A 168 -18.70 12.58 -11.21
C PHE A 168 -17.62 13.57 -10.80
N LEU A 169 -16.41 13.07 -10.56
CA LEU A 169 -15.29 13.84 -10.04
C LEU A 169 -14.10 13.68 -10.98
N ASN A 170 -13.38 14.75 -11.24
CA ASN A 170 -12.00 14.61 -11.72
C ASN A 170 -11.07 14.34 -10.51
N PHE A 171 -9.81 13.99 -10.75
CA PHE A 171 -8.88 13.68 -9.66
C PHE A 171 -8.58 14.85 -8.72
N ARG A 172 -8.71 16.11 -9.18
CA ARG A 172 -8.57 17.27 -8.29
C ARG A 172 -9.73 17.31 -7.29
N ASP A 173 -10.95 17.12 -7.76
CA ASP A 173 -12.14 17.11 -6.90
C ASP A 173 -12.12 15.92 -5.92
N ALA A 174 -11.64 14.76 -6.37
CA ALA A 174 -11.49 13.57 -5.54
C ALA A 174 -10.42 13.77 -4.45
N GLN A 175 -9.24 14.30 -4.82
CA GLN A 175 -8.17 14.61 -3.88
C GLN A 175 -8.62 15.66 -2.85
N ASP A 176 -9.26 16.74 -3.29
CA ASP A 176 -9.80 17.78 -2.40
C ASP A 176 -10.74 17.20 -1.32
N ARG A 177 -11.51 16.16 -1.68
CA ARG A 177 -12.40 15.48 -0.74
C ARG A 177 -11.64 14.60 0.25
N LEU A 178 -10.62 13.86 -0.21
CA LEU A 178 -9.76 13.09 0.68
C LEU A 178 -9.04 14.02 1.65
N ASP A 179 -8.41 15.08 1.14
CA ASP A 179 -7.66 16.02 1.96
C ASP A 179 -8.57 16.64 3.03
N ARG A 180 -9.76 17.15 2.66
CA ARG A 180 -10.67 17.80 3.62
C ARG A 180 -11.28 16.83 4.64
N ASN A 181 -11.81 15.70 4.18
CA ASN A 181 -12.64 14.83 5.03
C ASN A 181 -11.82 13.76 5.75
N LEU A 182 -10.88 13.13 5.03
CA LEU A 182 -10.04 12.06 5.55
C LEU A 182 -8.78 12.61 6.20
N LEU A 183 -8.16 13.67 5.68
CA LEU A 183 -6.86 14.17 6.18
C LEU A 183 -6.93 15.50 6.97
N ALA A 184 -8.12 16.04 7.24
CA ALA A 184 -8.31 17.31 7.97
C ALA A 184 -7.52 18.48 7.35
N SER A 185 -7.55 18.55 6.02
CA SER A 185 -6.82 19.50 5.18
C SER A 185 -5.31 19.44 5.33
N ARG A 186 -4.76 18.27 5.67
CA ARG A 186 -3.32 18.00 5.73
C ARG A 186 -2.95 16.97 4.66
N PRO A 187 -2.68 17.40 3.42
CA PRO A 187 -2.37 16.47 2.33
C PRO A 187 -1.14 15.61 2.63
N LEU A 188 -1.02 14.47 1.95
CA LEU A 188 0.13 13.55 2.08
C LEU A 188 1.47 14.26 1.83
N ARG A 189 1.48 15.21 0.88
CA ARG A 189 2.65 16.02 0.53
C ARG A 189 2.54 17.43 1.10
N ALA A 190 3.66 17.97 1.56
CA ALA A 190 3.81 19.39 1.85
C ALA A 190 3.89 20.21 0.55
N ASP A 191 3.88 21.53 0.66
CA ASP A 191 3.90 22.46 -0.50
C ASP A 191 5.13 22.26 -1.41
N ASN A 192 6.24 21.81 -0.85
CA ASN A 192 7.46 21.48 -1.58
C ASN A 192 7.47 20.05 -2.17
N GLY A 193 6.35 19.34 -2.12
CA GLY A 193 6.17 17.98 -2.63
C GLY A 193 6.75 16.88 -1.75
N GLN A 194 7.37 17.19 -0.62
CA GLN A 194 7.96 16.18 0.28
C GLN A 194 6.92 15.64 1.29
N ASP A 195 7.29 14.60 2.04
CA ASP A 195 6.42 13.98 3.06
C ASP A 195 5.93 15.00 4.10
N ASN A 196 4.61 15.08 4.27
CA ASN A 196 3.98 15.99 5.24
C ASN A 196 3.85 15.39 6.64
N GLY A 197 4.23 14.12 6.82
CA GLY A 197 4.10 13.39 8.08
C GLY A 197 2.71 12.78 8.26
N VAL A 198 2.10 12.28 7.18
CA VAL A 198 0.79 11.63 7.20
C VAL A 198 0.94 10.13 6.98
N ARG A 199 0.29 9.31 7.81
CA ARG A 199 0.27 7.84 7.71
C ARG A 199 -1.17 7.35 7.83
N LEU A 200 -1.52 6.37 7.01
CA LEU A 200 -2.82 5.74 6.99
C LEU A 200 -2.62 4.30 7.45
N VAL A 201 -3.34 3.91 8.49
CA VAL A 201 -3.20 2.61 9.16
C VAL A 201 -4.48 2.34 9.94
N ASP A 202 -4.97 1.11 9.98
CA ASP A 202 -6.04 0.71 10.89
C ASP A 202 -5.43 0.55 12.29
N LEU A 203 -5.76 1.43 13.25
CA LEU A 203 -5.08 1.50 14.55
C LEU A 203 -5.64 0.52 15.57
N ASN A 204 -6.94 0.25 15.48
CA ASN A 204 -7.72 -0.50 16.45
C ASN A 204 -8.25 -1.83 15.90
N HIS A 205 -7.83 -2.21 14.69
CA HIS A 205 -8.20 -3.44 14.00
C HIS A 205 -9.72 -3.56 13.77
N ASP A 206 -10.37 -2.44 13.44
CA ASP A 206 -11.82 -2.41 13.17
C ASP A 206 -12.19 -2.49 11.67
N GLY A 207 -11.18 -2.59 10.80
CA GLY A 207 -11.31 -2.70 9.35
C GLY A 207 -11.50 -1.36 8.65
N TYR A 208 -11.47 -0.23 9.37
CA TYR A 208 -11.51 1.10 8.81
C TYR A 208 -10.13 1.78 8.87
N LEU A 209 -9.92 2.70 7.93
CA LEU A 209 -8.66 3.40 7.81
C LEU A 209 -8.60 4.58 8.78
N ASP A 210 -7.60 4.57 9.66
CA ASP A 210 -7.30 5.69 10.54
C ASP A 210 -6.12 6.50 10.02
N VAL A 211 -5.94 7.69 10.59
CA VAL A 211 -4.93 8.66 10.11
C VAL A 211 -4.09 9.17 11.26
N ILE A 212 -2.77 9.04 11.11
CA ILE A 212 -1.79 9.77 11.92
C ILE A 212 -1.25 10.92 11.07
N SER A 213 -1.24 12.12 11.63
CA SER A 213 -0.64 13.31 11.04
C SER A 213 0.26 13.96 12.09
N ALA A 214 1.57 13.87 11.93
CA ALA A 214 2.51 14.43 12.90
C ALA A 214 3.77 15.01 12.25
N ASN A 215 4.00 16.29 12.49
CA ASN A 215 5.23 17.02 12.19
C ASN A 215 5.45 18.10 13.26
N GLN A 216 6.30 19.11 13.03
CA GLN A 216 6.53 20.16 14.03
C GLN A 216 5.35 21.12 14.26
N GLN A 217 4.38 21.16 13.33
CA GLN A 217 3.23 22.08 13.40
C GLN A 217 1.97 21.41 13.95
N PHE A 218 1.83 20.11 13.76
CA PHE A 218 0.66 19.35 14.22
C PHE A 218 1.08 17.97 14.70
N SER A 219 0.33 17.42 15.67
CA SER A 219 0.53 16.06 16.14
C SER A 219 -0.81 15.45 16.52
N GLN A 220 -1.34 14.60 15.64
CA GLN A 220 -2.73 14.16 15.69
C GLN A 220 -2.89 12.71 15.23
N THR A 221 -3.72 11.97 15.94
CA THR A 221 -4.26 10.67 15.55
C THR A 221 -5.77 10.82 15.37
N ARG A 222 -6.32 10.25 14.30
CA ARG A 222 -7.74 10.30 13.95
C ARG A 222 -8.24 8.88 13.71
N VAL A 223 -9.13 8.42 14.57
CA VAL A 223 -9.80 7.13 14.44
C VAL A 223 -11.21 7.32 13.87
N TRP A 224 -11.56 6.56 12.84
CA TRP A 224 -12.90 6.62 12.24
C TRP A 224 -13.88 5.80 13.07
N ASN A 225 -14.96 6.43 13.55
CA ASN A 225 -16.07 5.70 14.16
C ASN A 225 -17.18 5.51 13.13
N PRO A 226 -17.34 4.32 12.52
CA PRO A 226 -18.33 4.09 11.47
C PRO A 226 -19.77 4.20 11.99
N LYS A 227 -20.03 3.78 13.24
CA LYS A 227 -21.37 3.81 13.87
C LYS A 227 -21.90 5.23 14.04
N GLN A 228 -21.00 6.18 14.29
CA GLN A 228 -21.34 7.59 14.50
C GLN A 228 -21.01 8.47 13.29
N SER A 229 -20.41 7.89 12.26
CA SER A 229 -19.90 8.58 11.07
C SER A 229 -19.07 9.82 11.44
N LYS A 230 -18.16 9.66 12.41
CA LYS A 230 -17.36 10.77 12.94
C LYS A 230 -15.93 10.35 13.23
N TRP A 231 -15.04 11.31 13.15
CA TRP A 231 -13.65 11.15 13.59
C TRP A 231 -13.53 11.39 15.09
N ILE A 232 -12.85 10.48 15.78
CA ILE A 232 -12.34 10.66 17.13
C ILE A 232 -10.88 11.08 17.00
N THR A 233 -10.44 12.06 17.77
CA THR A 233 -9.14 12.70 17.54
C THR A 233 -8.38 12.87 18.85
N THR A 234 -7.15 12.35 18.86
CA THR A 234 -6.19 12.42 19.97
C THR A 234 -4.81 12.86 19.47
N GLY A 235 -3.82 12.92 20.35
CA GLY A 235 -2.44 13.31 20.00
C GLY A 235 -1.59 12.12 19.56
N PHE A 236 -0.62 12.36 18.68
CA PHE A 236 0.49 11.43 18.42
C PHE A 236 1.74 11.93 19.16
N PRO A 237 2.60 11.05 19.73
CA PRO A 237 3.62 11.50 20.67
C PRO A 237 4.92 12.05 20.03
N VAL A 238 5.17 11.80 18.74
CA VAL A 238 6.43 12.17 18.08
C VAL A 238 6.23 12.62 16.63
N PRO A 239 6.98 13.61 16.11
CA PRO A 239 6.91 13.98 14.70
C PRO A 239 7.28 12.80 13.78
N LEU A 240 6.49 12.54 12.74
CA LEU A 240 6.79 11.54 11.71
C LEU A 240 7.81 12.04 10.70
N VAL A 241 7.86 13.36 10.51
CA VAL A 241 8.86 14.05 9.71
C VAL A 241 9.46 15.22 10.50
N THR A 242 10.73 15.49 10.24
CA THR A 242 11.45 16.68 10.72
C THR A 242 11.92 17.50 9.53
N GLN A 243 12.07 18.80 9.73
CA GLN A 243 12.46 19.77 8.72
C GLN A 243 13.85 20.30 9.04
N ASP A 244 14.74 20.32 8.05
CA ASP A 244 16.05 20.95 8.15
C ASP A 244 15.95 22.49 8.02
N PRO A 245 17.04 23.25 8.29
CA PRO A 245 17.03 24.71 8.16
C PRO A 245 16.74 25.23 6.74
N GLN A 246 16.93 24.40 5.72
CA GLN A 246 16.63 24.71 4.31
C GLN A 246 15.17 24.43 3.95
N GLY A 247 14.40 23.90 4.88
CA GLY A 247 13.00 23.57 4.69
C GLY A 247 12.75 22.17 4.15
N ASN A 248 13.78 21.33 3.97
CA ASN A 248 13.60 19.95 3.53
C ASN A 248 13.08 19.07 4.66
N ARG A 249 12.08 18.26 4.36
CA ARG A 249 11.45 17.31 5.27
C ARG A 249 12.07 15.94 5.09
N GLN A 250 12.31 15.26 6.22
CA GLN A 250 12.89 13.94 6.29
C GLN A 250 12.13 13.10 7.31
N GLU A 251 11.94 11.82 7.01
CA GLU A 251 11.27 10.90 7.91
C GLU A 251 12.07 10.71 9.20
N SER A 252 11.37 10.73 10.34
CA SER A 252 11.99 10.62 11.65
C SER A 252 12.55 9.23 11.95
N GLY A 253 11.99 8.19 11.33
CA GLY A 253 12.34 6.79 11.57
C GLY A 253 11.33 5.99 12.40
N VAL A 254 10.11 6.51 12.61
CA VAL A 254 9.03 5.76 13.29
C VAL A 254 8.63 4.54 12.44
N LYS A 255 8.52 3.38 13.08
CA LYS A 255 8.04 2.14 12.48
C LYS A 255 6.77 1.69 13.20
N PHE A 256 5.81 1.16 12.45
CA PHE A 256 4.51 0.71 12.94
C PHE A 256 4.36 -0.79 12.70
N GLY A 257 3.69 -1.50 13.61
CA GLY A 257 3.32 -2.90 13.45
C GLY A 257 2.43 -3.36 14.59
N ILE A 258 1.78 -4.51 14.42
CA ILE A 258 1.01 -5.17 15.48
C ILE A 258 1.98 -6.01 16.30
N VAL A 259 2.11 -5.77 17.61
CA VAL A 259 3.03 -6.56 18.46
C VAL A 259 2.27 -7.37 19.50
N HIS A 260 1.17 -6.80 20.02
CA HIS A 260 0.40 -7.41 21.10
C HIS A 260 -0.81 -8.20 20.57
N PRO A 261 -1.30 -9.20 21.33
CA PRO A 261 -2.46 -10.02 20.97
C PRO A 261 -3.78 -9.27 20.74
N ASN A 262 -3.89 -8.01 21.18
CA ASN A 262 -5.09 -7.21 20.97
C ASN A 262 -5.26 -6.75 19.51
N GLY A 263 -4.23 -6.88 18.67
CA GLY A 263 -4.26 -6.46 17.27
C GLY A 263 -4.09 -4.95 17.05
N HIS A 264 -3.95 -4.17 18.12
CA HIS A 264 -3.74 -2.72 18.00
C HIS A 264 -2.31 -2.41 17.56
N ILE A 265 -2.15 -1.26 16.91
CA ILE A 265 -0.86 -0.84 16.37
C ILE A 265 0.07 -0.33 17.48
N SER A 266 1.30 -0.81 17.44
CA SER A 266 2.45 -0.25 18.16
C SER A 266 3.33 0.58 17.23
N ALA A 267 4.03 1.56 17.79
CA ALA A 267 4.97 2.42 17.11
C ALA A 267 6.29 2.49 17.87
N LEU A 268 7.43 2.40 17.18
CA LEU A 268 8.75 2.53 17.79
C LEU A 268 9.69 3.38 16.95
N ILE A 269 10.58 4.11 17.63
CA ILE A 269 11.63 4.92 17.02
C ILE A 269 12.91 4.79 17.84
N ARG A 270 14.03 4.56 17.14
CA ARG A 270 15.35 4.54 17.76
C ARG A 270 16.41 5.14 16.85
N ASP A 271 16.98 6.26 17.26
CA ASP A 271 18.16 6.86 16.65
C ASP A 271 19.21 7.20 17.73
N GLN A 272 20.21 8.01 17.41
CA GLN A 272 21.25 8.37 18.39
C GLN A 272 20.74 9.28 19.54
N ALA A 273 19.61 9.96 19.34
CA ALA A 273 19.06 10.94 20.28
C ALA A 273 17.75 10.49 20.94
N VAL A 274 16.97 9.66 20.25
CA VAL A 274 15.63 9.23 20.68
C VAL A 274 15.58 7.71 20.73
N ALA A 275 15.00 7.16 21.81
CA ALA A 275 14.68 5.75 21.94
C ALA A 275 13.34 5.65 22.68
N LYS A 276 12.24 5.50 21.93
CA LYS A 276 10.89 5.43 22.48
C LYS A 276 10.00 4.48 21.70
N ALA A 277 8.99 3.95 22.37
CA ALA A 277 7.95 3.15 21.77
C ALA A 277 6.61 3.37 22.49
N TRP A 278 5.52 3.09 21.77
CA TRP A 278 4.15 3.28 22.23
C TRP A 278 3.24 2.21 21.63
N SER A 279 2.17 1.87 22.34
CA SER A 279 1.11 0.99 21.86
C SER A 279 -0.24 1.72 21.94
N PHE A 280 -1.06 1.58 20.91
CA PHE A 280 -2.40 2.19 20.88
C PHE A 280 -3.36 1.37 21.74
N ASP A 281 -4.06 2.00 22.68
CA ASP A 281 -4.97 1.30 23.60
C ASP A 281 -6.42 1.20 23.08
N GLY A 282 -6.68 1.75 21.89
CA GLY A 282 -8.01 1.90 21.30
C GLY A 282 -8.55 3.33 21.37
N ALA A 283 -7.88 4.22 22.11
CA ALA A 283 -8.23 5.65 22.22
C ALA A 283 -7.00 6.56 22.07
N GLU A 284 -5.89 6.23 22.72
CA GLU A 284 -4.67 7.03 22.75
C GLU A 284 -3.38 6.18 22.70
N TRP A 285 -2.25 6.85 22.54
CA TRP A 285 -0.93 6.22 22.50
C TRP A 285 -0.33 6.17 23.90
N ILE A 286 -0.12 4.96 24.42
CA ILE A 286 0.48 4.73 25.74
C ILE A 286 1.96 4.38 25.56
N GLU A 287 2.83 4.96 26.37
CA GLU A 287 4.27 4.66 26.31
C GLU A 287 4.52 3.19 26.66
N ASP A 288 5.27 2.53 25.79
CA ASP A 288 5.54 1.10 25.82
C ASP A 288 7.05 0.88 25.66
N GLY A 289 7.80 1.34 26.66
CA GLY A 289 9.25 1.26 26.71
C GLY A 289 9.83 -0.15 26.49
N PRO A 290 9.22 -1.22 27.03
CA PRO A 290 9.71 -2.58 26.83
C PRO A 290 9.87 -3.02 25.38
N LEU A 291 9.13 -2.45 24.42
CA LEU A 291 9.30 -2.73 22.99
C LEU A 291 10.69 -2.39 22.42
N LEU A 292 11.60 -1.82 23.21
CA LEU A 292 12.99 -1.58 22.83
C LEU A 292 13.96 -2.65 23.37
N ASN A 293 13.49 -3.53 24.25
CA ASN A 293 14.28 -4.58 24.89
C ASN A 293 14.68 -5.68 23.90
N GLY A 294 15.90 -6.20 24.03
CA GLY A 294 16.39 -7.32 23.20
C GLY A 294 16.78 -6.96 21.76
N LEU A 295 16.54 -5.73 21.30
CA LEU A 295 16.89 -5.25 19.96
C LEU A 295 18.38 -4.92 19.81
N VAL A 296 19.21 -5.96 19.79
CA VAL A 296 20.67 -5.89 19.70
C VAL A 296 21.18 -6.94 18.70
N VAL A 297 22.08 -6.54 17.82
CA VAL A 297 22.80 -7.42 16.87
C VAL A 297 24.30 -7.19 17.06
N ASP A 298 25.07 -8.25 17.31
CA ASP A 298 26.52 -8.18 17.55
C ASP A 298 26.94 -7.13 18.60
N GLY A 299 26.19 -7.04 19.69
CA GLY A 299 26.42 -6.08 20.78
C GLY A 299 26.08 -4.63 20.43
N LYS A 300 25.54 -4.35 19.25
CA LYS A 300 25.12 -3.02 18.82
C LYS A 300 23.60 -2.90 18.80
N PRO A 301 23.03 -1.76 19.24
CA PRO A 301 21.59 -1.56 19.19
C PRO A 301 21.08 -1.56 17.75
N VAL A 302 19.87 -2.09 17.53
CA VAL A 302 19.13 -1.89 16.30
C VAL A 302 18.57 -0.48 16.31
N LEU A 303 18.99 0.36 15.37
CA LEU A 303 18.45 1.70 15.17
C LEU A 303 17.44 1.67 14.03
N THR A 304 16.36 2.45 14.11
CA THR A 304 15.39 2.60 13.01
C THR A 304 15.79 3.69 12.03
N ALA A 305 16.56 4.68 12.49
CA ALA A 305 17.18 5.71 11.67
C ALA A 305 18.51 6.16 12.28
N THR A 306 19.35 6.79 11.47
CA THR A 306 20.56 7.49 11.94
C THR A 306 20.70 8.85 11.30
N GLY A 307 21.24 9.83 12.04
CA GLY A 307 21.65 11.10 11.45
C GLY A 307 22.90 10.97 10.59
N ASP A 308 22.90 11.64 9.43
CA ASP A 308 24.06 11.85 8.57
C ASP A 308 24.32 13.35 8.34
N PRO A 309 25.54 13.86 8.58
CA PRO A 309 25.84 15.29 8.45
C PRO A 309 25.64 15.86 7.03
N VAL A 310 25.71 15.03 6.00
CA VAL A 310 25.64 15.48 4.59
C VAL A 310 24.24 15.27 4.01
N ARG A 311 23.53 14.22 4.42
CA ARG A 311 22.29 13.76 3.79
C ARG A 311 21.08 13.80 4.73
N GLY A 312 21.29 14.15 6.00
CA GLY A 312 20.27 14.14 7.04
C GLY A 312 19.96 12.72 7.55
N LYS A 313 18.73 12.43 7.96
CA LYS A 313 18.32 11.13 8.48
C LYS A 313 18.36 10.03 7.39
N ARG A 314 18.93 8.89 7.74
CA ARG A 314 19.01 7.66 6.93
C ARG A 314 18.15 6.57 7.56
N ASP A 315 17.32 5.88 6.77
CA ASP A 315 16.63 4.66 7.21
C ASP A 315 17.67 3.56 7.47
N ARG A 316 17.46 2.77 8.52
CA ARG A 316 18.34 1.66 8.91
C ARG A 316 17.77 0.29 8.54
N GLY A 317 16.69 0.26 7.77
CA GLY A 317 16.14 -0.97 7.23
C GLY A 317 15.37 -1.80 8.25
N VAL A 318 14.77 -1.15 9.25
CA VAL A 318 13.87 -1.81 10.20
C VAL A 318 12.45 -1.87 9.63
N ARG A 319 11.82 -3.04 9.64
CA ARG A 319 10.43 -3.28 9.24
C ARG A 319 9.76 -4.17 10.29
N LEU A 320 8.48 -3.94 10.54
CA LEU A 320 7.62 -4.89 11.25
C LEU A 320 6.75 -5.58 10.21
N ARG A 321 6.74 -6.91 10.20
CA ARG A 321 5.90 -7.74 9.32
C ARG A 321 5.56 -9.03 10.05
N ASP A 322 4.34 -9.50 9.87
CA ASP A 322 3.92 -10.83 10.31
C ASP A 322 4.58 -11.87 9.39
N LEU A 323 5.65 -12.50 9.87
CA LEU A 323 6.41 -13.48 9.11
C LEU A 323 5.86 -14.88 9.28
N ASP A 324 5.16 -15.13 10.39
CA ASP A 324 4.69 -16.44 10.76
C ASP A 324 3.17 -16.66 10.64
N HIS A 325 2.46 -15.62 10.22
CA HIS A 325 1.02 -15.56 10.04
C HIS A 325 0.23 -15.78 11.33
N ASP A 326 0.80 -15.44 12.49
CA ASP A 326 0.11 -15.48 13.78
C ASP A 326 -0.72 -14.22 14.08
N GLY A 327 -0.68 -13.22 13.19
CA GLY A 327 -1.37 -11.94 13.33
C GLY A 327 -0.56 -10.86 14.05
N ARG A 328 0.67 -11.17 14.47
CA ARG A 328 1.62 -10.24 15.10
C ARG A 328 2.86 -10.13 14.23
N CYS A 329 3.54 -9.00 14.33
CA CYS A 329 4.70 -8.71 13.53
C CYS A 329 5.99 -9.10 14.25
N GLU A 330 6.84 -9.83 13.54
CA GLU A 330 8.27 -9.88 13.78
C GLU A 330 8.91 -8.54 13.40
N LEU A 331 10.04 -8.24 14.05
CA LEU A 331 10.91 -7.13 13.67
C LEU A 331 12.07 -7.64 12.81
N ILE A 332 12.24 -7.06 11.63
CA ILE A 332 13.31 -7.38 10.69
C ILE A 332 14.23 -6.17 10.58
N VAL A 333 15.55 -6.41 10.63
CA VAL A 333 16.57 -5.42 10.28
C VAL A 333 17.44 -5.95 9.15
N GLY A 334 17.60 -5.16 8.09
CA GLY A 334 18.45 -5.51 6.94
C GLY A 334 19.10 -4.28 6.33
N ASN A 335 20.39 -4.08 6.61
CA ASN A 335 21.20 -2.97 6.11
C ASN A 335 22.64 -3.42 5.80
N GLU A 336 23.56 -2.49 5.53
CA GLU A 336 24.94 -2.79 5.17
C GLU A 336 25.78 -3.44 6.29
N SER A 337 25.25 -3.46 7.52
CA SER A 337 25.99 -3.86 8.73
C SER A 337 25.22 -4.78 9.67
N GLN A 338 23.91 -4.92 9.53
CA GLN A 338 23.04 -5.73 10.39
C GLN A 338 22.04 -6.50 9.53
N ASN A 339 21.83 -7.76 9.87
CA ASN A 339 20.82 -8.64 9.27
C ASN A 339 20.28 -9.60 10.34
N ALA A 340 19.04 -9.40 10.78
CA ALA A 340 18.40 -10.23 11.81
C ALA A 340 16.87 -10.12 11.74
N ALA A 341 16.18 -11.13 12.26
CA ALA A 341 14.76 -11.09 12.57
C ALA A 341 14.55 -11.39 14.06
N PHE A 342 13.49 -10.84 14.65
CA PHE A 342 13.15 -10.99 16.05
C PHE A 342 11.65 -11.24 16.21
N SER A 343 11.26 -12.11 17.12
CA SER A 343 9.87 -12.25 17.60
C SER A 343 9.71 -11.62 18.98
N TRP A 344 8.52 -11.15 19.30
CA TRP A 344 8.23 -10.56 20.62
C TRP A 344 7.86 -11.66 21.64
N SER A 345 8.49 -11.62 22.82
CA SER A 345 8.07 -12.44 23.97
C SER A 345 7.31 -11.58 24.97
N GLU A 346 6.02 -11.89 25.16
CA GLU A 346 5.17 -11.22 26.15
C GLU A 346 5.62 -11.55 27.59
N GLU A 347 6.05 -12.78 27.85
CA GLU A 347 6.48 -13.22 29.19
C GLU A 347 7.74 -12.47 29.64
N GLU A 348 8.66 -12.23 28.71
CA GLU A 348 9.95 -11.60 29.00
C GLU A 348 9.98 -10.11 28.66
N GLU A 349 8.89 -9.55 28.14
CA GLU A 349 8.76 -8.18 27.65
C GLU A 349 9.99 -7.75 26.81
N SER A 350 10.37 -8.60 25.86
CA SER A 350 11.58 -8.43 25.07
C SER A 350 11.51 -9.12 23.71
N TRP A 351 12.10 -8.49 22.71
CA TRP A 351 12.38 -9.10 21.43
C TRP A 351 13.42 -10.22 21.59
N LYS A 352 13.18 -11.36 20.94
CA LYS A 352 14.04 -12.54 20.91
C LYS A 352 14.55 -12.78 19.50
N PRO A 353 15.86 -12.96 19.30
CA PRO A 353 16.39 -13.21 17.97
C PRO A 353 15.85 -14.54 17.44
N LEU A 354 15.40 -14.53 16.20
CA LEU A 354 15.05 -15.73 15.46
C LEU A 354 16.31 -16.43 14.95
N SER A 355 16.21 -17.72 14.65
CA SER A 355 17.32 -18.52 14.09
C SER A 355 17.62 -18.19 12.63
N TYR A 356 16.81 -17.34 12.01
CA TYR A 356 16.90 -16.93 10.61
C TYR A 356 16.83 -15.40 10.46
N ALA A 357 17.22 -14.93 9.28
CA ALA A 357 17.22 -13.53 8.89
C ALA A 357 16.97 -13.42 7.38
N LEU A 358 17.13 -12.24 6.79
CA LEU A 358 17.09 -12.12 5.33
C LEU A 358 18.24 -12.92 4.69
N PRO A 359 18.06 -13.43 3.45
CA PRO A 359 19.12 -14.17 2.77
C PRO A 359 20.44 -13.40 2.69
N PRO A 360 21.60 -14.09 2.74
CA PRO A 360 22.89 -13.44 2.61
C PRO A 360 22.99 -12.58 1.34
N ASN A 361 23.72 -11.46 1.43
CA ASN A 361 23.89 -10.48 0.35
C ASN A 361 22.62 -9.75 -0.09
N THR A 362 21.54 -9.83 0.69
CA THR A 362 20.35 -9.00 0.52
C THR A 362 20.27 -7.96 1.65
N SER A 363 19.57 -6.86 1.40
CA SER A 363 19.24 -5.89 2.45
C SER A 363 18.03 -5.06 2.05
N ILE A 364 17.32 -4.52 3.04
CA ILE A 364 16.17 -3.63 2.83
C ILE A 364 16.64 -2.26 2.33
N VAL A 365 17.72 -1.76 2.94
CA VAL A 365 18.36 -0.49 2.56
C VAL A 365 19.84 -0.65 2.24
N ASP A 366 20.36 0.25 1.40
CA ASP A 366 21.79 0.38 1.15
C ASP A 366 22.50 1.16 2.26
N ALA A 367 23.82 1.29 2.17
CA ALA A 367 24.63 2.02 3.15
C ALA A 367 24.29 3.53 3.27
N GLN A 368 23.50 4.05 2.33
CA GLN A 368 23.00 5.42 2.32
C GLN A 368 21.58 5.52 2.91
N GLY A 369 20.97 4.40 3.33
CA GLY A 369 19.61 4.33 3.83
C GLY A 369 18.54 4.40 2.74
N ARG A 370 18.90 4.18 1.47
CA ARG A 370 17.96 4.16 0.34
C ARG A 370 17.41 2.75 0.15
N ASP A 371 16.20 2.64 -0.37
CA ASP A 371 15.61 1.36 -0.80
C ASP A 371 16.60 0.58 -1.68
N ASN A 372 16.95 -0.65 -1.28
CA ASN A 372 17.94 -1.46 -2.00
C ASN A 372 17.30 -2.46 -2.98
N GLY A 373 16.01 -2.33 -3.26
CA GLY A 373 15.29 -3.17 -4.22
C GLY A 373 14.83 -4.53 -3.67
N LEU A 374 14.74 -4.71 -2.36
CA LEU A 374 14.14 -5.89 -1.72
C LEU A 374 12.62 -5.72 -1.60
N ARG A 375 11.85 -6.72 -1.99
CA ARG A 375 10.38 -6.77 -1.92
C ARG A 375 9.94 -8.05 -1.23
N PHE A 376 8.88 -7.93 -0.43
CA PHE A 376 8.14 -9.02 0.18
C PHE A 376 6.85 -9.19 -0.61
N VAL A 377 6.60 -10.39 -1.11
CA VAL A 377 5.43 -10.71 -1.93
C VAL A 377 5.24 -12.21 -1.94
N ASP A 378 4.03 -12.68 -1.66
CA ASP A 378 3.65 -14.07 -1.91
C ASP A 378 3.53 -14.31 -3.43
N ILE A 379 4.51 -14.98 -4.03
CA ILE A 379 4.55 -15.22 -5.49
C ILE A 379 3.87 -16.54 -5.83
N ASN A 380 3.86 -17.48 -4.88
CA ASN A 380 3.40 -18.84 -5.07
C ASN A 380 1.97 -19.08 -4.55
N ASP A 381 1.36 -18.07 -3.92
CA ASP A 381 0.02 -18.06 -3.34
C ASP A 381 -0.13 -19.08 -2.19
N ASP A 382 0.94 -19.32 -1.43
CA ASP A 382 0.96 -20.23 -0.26
C ASP A 382 0.57 -19.54 1.06
N GLY A 383 0.34 -18.23 1.01
CA GLY A 383 0.00 -17.38 2.12
C GLY A 383 1.19 -16.65 2.72
N TYR A 384 2.45 -17.02 2.43
CA TYR A 384 3.65 -16.43 3.03
C TYR A 384 4.40 -15.51 2.06
N ASP A 385 4.96 -14.41 2.58
CA ASP A 385 5.79 -13.50 1.76
C ASP A 385 7.08 -14.17 1.26
N ASP A 386 7.25 -14.31 -0.06
CA ASP A 386 8.54 -14.58 -0.70
C ASP A 386 9.39 -13.29 -0.79
N LEU A 387 10.69 -13.46 -1.03
CA LEU A 387 11.64 -12.35 -1.19
C LEU A 387 12.12 -12.19 -2.64
N ILE A 388 11.89 -11.01 -3.21
CA ILE A 388 12.49 -10.59 -4.48
C ILE A 388 13.57 -9.55 -4.19
N PHE A 389 14.78 -9.74 -4.72
CA PHE A 389 15.86 -8.77 -4.58
C PHE A 389 16.44 -8.35 -5.93
N SER A 390 16.39 -7.05 -6.23
CA SER A 390 16.84 -6.49 -7.51
C SER A 390 17.83 -5.33 -7.33
N VAL A 391 19.12 -5.65 -7.51
CA VAL A 391 20.21 -4.67 -7.51
C VAL A 391 20.78 -4.45 -8.91
N TYR A 392 20.87 -3.19 -9.34
CA TYR A 392 21.66 -2.82 -10.51
C TYR A 392 23.11 -2.61 -10.08
N ARG A 393 23.94 -3.66 -10.15
CA ARG A 393 25.39 -3.50 -10.28
C ARG A 393 25.73 -3.72 -11.75
N HIS A 394 26.65 -2.92 -12.29
CA HIS A 394 27.23 -3.23 -13.60
C HIS A 394 27.63 -4.71 -13.62
N ALA A 395 27.04 -5.47 -14.56
CA ALA A 395 27.02 -6.93 -14.70
C ALA A 395 25.92 -7.68 -13.91
N LYS A 396 24.91 -8.12 -14.69
CA LYS A 396 24.05 -9.31 -14.53
C LYS A 396 24.10 -9.99 -13.16
N ASN A 397 23.11 -9.77 -12.30
CA ASN A 397 22.63 -10.73 -11.32
C ASN A 397 21.20 -10.35 -10.89
N LEU A 398 20.20 -10.94 -11.55
CA LEU A 398 18.90 -11.16 -10.92
C LEU A 398 19.10 -12.37 -10.01
N ALA A 399 19.19 -12.17 -8.71
CA ALA A 399 19.17 -13.27 -7.76
C ALA A 399 17.70 -13.53 -7.40
N TRP A 400 17.14 -14.61 -7.95
CA TRP A 400 15.95 -15.21 -7.39
C TRP A 400 16.38 -15.99 -6.15
N LEU A 401 15.93 -15.53 -4.98
CA LEU A 401 15.99 -16.28 -3.75
C LEU A 401 14.56 -16.60 -3.36
N GLY A 402 13.98 -17.61 -4.01
CA GLY A 402 12.86 -18.37 -3.46
C GLY A 402 13.38 -19.19 -2.29
N THR A 403 13.75 -18.51 -1.21
CA THR A 403 14.03 -19.14 0.07
C THR A 403 12.80 -18.87 0.92
N ARG A 404 12.03 -19.93 1.12
CA ARG A 404 11.03 -20.03 2.17
C ARG A 404 11.66 -19.54 3.46
N LEU A 405 11.04 -18.54 4.11
CA LEU A 405 11.19 -18.37 5.55
C LEU A 405 10.47 -19.59 6.17
N GLU A 406 11.15 -20.74 6.18
CA GLU A 406 10.60 -21.93 6.83
C GLU A 406 10.53 -21.64 8.32
N LEU A 407 9.31 -21.40 8.81
CA LEU A 407 8.92 -21.74 10.16
C LEU A 407 9.18 -23.24 10.34
N GLN A 408 10.38 -23.59 10.81
CA GLN A 408 10.60 -24.90 11.40
C GLN A 408 9.97 -24.91 12.79
N SER A 409 8.64 -24.96 12.85
CA SER A 409 7.93 -25.36 14.06
C SER A 409 7.80 -26.88 14.08
N HIS A 410 8.59 -27.46 14.98
CA HIS A 410 8.39 -28.76 15.65
C HIS A 410 9.02 -30.02 15.03
N GLN A 411 10.02 -30.50 15.78
CA GLN A 411 10.33 -31.90 15.96
C GLN A 411 9.04 -32.73 16.07
N ARG A 412 8.88 -33.73 15.21
CA ARG A 412 8.04 -34.89 15.57
C ARG A 412 8.84 -35.75 16.54
N PRO A 413 8.28 -36.12 17.71
CA PRO A 413 8.94 -37.07 18.59
C PRO A 413 8.86 -38.50 18.03
N ALA A 414 10.00 -39.19 18.14
CA ALA A 414 10.33 -40.61 17.89
C ALA A 414 10.05 -41.19 16.49
#